data_AF-A0A2D4YY89-F1
#
_entry.id   AF-A0A2D4YY89-F1
#
_cell.length_a   1.000
_cell.length_b   1.000
_cell.length_c   1.000
_cell.angle_alpha   90.00
_cell.angle_beta   90.00
_cell.angle_gamma   90.00
#
_symmetry.space_group_name_H-M   'P 1'
#
loop_
_entity.id
_entity.type
_entity.pdbx_description
1 polymer ?
#
loop_
_entity_poly.entity_id
_entity_poly.type
_entity_poly.pdbx_seq_one_letter_code
_entity_poly.pdbx_strand_id
1 'polypeptide(L)' 'MNSTEKSRLAYTVRHKASNGEKLESCFYASDAFEARLLAMEFNTYIRQHPNCIDSILKTEV' A
#
# COMPACT_ATOMS: atom_id res chain seq x y z
N MET A 1 25.52 -8.78 14.73
CA MET A 1 24.68 -8.95 13.52
C MET A 1 23.27 -8.63 13.95
N ASN A 2 22.85 -7.38 13.82
CA ASN A 2 21.53 -6.95 14.28
C ASN A 2 20.51 -7.38 13.24
N SER A 3 19.86 -8.51 13.50
CA SER A 3 18.64 -8.91 12.81
C SER A 3 17.58 -7.85 13.11
N THR A 4 17.52 -6.77 12.33
CA THR A 4 16.29 -6.01 12.19
C THR A 4 15.31 -6.93 11.48
N GLU A 5 14.66 -7.78 12.26
CA GLU A 5 13.41 -8.43 11.90
C GLU A 5 12.42 -7.28 11.68
N LYS A 6 12.42 -6.71 10.48
CA LYS A 6 11.37 -5.79 10.09
C LYS A 6 10.10 -6.62 10.02
N SER A 7 9.40 -6.71 11.14
CA SER A 7 8.10 -7.35 11.24
C SER A 7 7.24 -6.80 10.12
N ARG A 8 6.86 -7.69 9.19
CA ARG A 8 6.00 -7.29 8.07
C ARG A 8 4.62 -7.07 8.64
N LEU A 9 4.20 -5.82 8.60
CA LEU A 9 2.91 -5.40 9.08
C LEU A 9 1.97 -5.39 7.89
N ALA A 10 0.69 -5.66 8.14
CA ALA A 10 -0.30 -5.51 7.11
C ALA A 10 -0.59 -4.01 6.93
N TYR A 11 -0.55 -3.56 5.69
CA TYR A 11 -0.86 -2.19 5.28
C TYR A 11 -2.01 -2.21 4.30
N THR A 12 -3.03 -1.42 4.55
CA THR A 12 -4.18 -1.21 3.68
C THR A 12 -3.99 0.09 2.91
N VAL A 13 -3.77 -0.02 1.61
CA VAL A 13 -3.65 1.11 0.68
C VAL A 13 -5.04 1.39 0.09
N ARG A 14 -5.62 2.52 0.47
CA ARG A 14 -6.86 3.04 -0.09
C ARG A 14 -6.55 3.90 -1.29
N HIS A 15 -7.17 3.61 -2.42
CA HIS A 15 -7.04 4.40 -3.64
C HIS A 15 -8.38 4.48 -4.36
N LYS A 16 -8.58 5.56 -5.11
CA LYS A 16 -9.72 5.65 -6.05
C LYS A 16 -9.33 5.01 -7.36
N ALA A 17 -10.21 4.21 -7.94
CA ALA A 17 -10.09 3.68 -9.29
C ALA A 17 -10.62 4.69 -10.33
N SER A 18 -10.35 4.42 -11.61
CA SER A 18 -10.78 5.27 -12.74
C SER A 18 -12.30 5.44 -12.84
N ASN A 19 -13.05 4.49 -12.28
CA ASN A 19 -14.51 4.50 -12.23
C ASN A 19 -15.07 5.27 -11.01
N GLY A 20 -14.20 5.88 -10.19
CA GLY A 20 -14.58 6.60 -8.98
C GLY A 20 -14.84 5.71 -7.76
N GLU A 21 -14.72 4.38 -7.89
CA GLU A 21 -14.83 3.46 -6.77
C GLU A 21 -13.62 3.58 -5.85
N LYS A 22 -13.86 3.40 -4.54
CA LYS A 22 -12.79 3.32 -3.55
C LYS A 22 -12.36 1.87 -3.45
N LEU A 23 -11.13 1.59 -3.85
CA LEU A 23 -10.51 0.29 -3.71
C LEU A 23 -9.53 0.31 -2.55
N GLU A 24 -9.51 -0.80 -1.82
CA GLU A 24 -8.59 -1.04 -0.72
C GLU A 24 -7.74 -2.25 -1.07
N SER A 25 -6.44 -2.15 -0.87
CA SER A 25 -5.50 -3.23 -1.17
C SER A 25 -4.62 -3.49 0.02
N CYS A 26 -4.61 -4.73 0.50
CA CYS A 26 -3.86 -5.15 1.67
C CYS A 26 -2.52 -5.75 1.25
N PHE A 27 -1.43 -5.19 1.75
CA PHE A 27 -0.07 -5.62 1.47
C PHE A 27 0.70 -5.85 2.76
N TYR A 28 1.47 -6.92 2.82
CA TYR A 28 2.42 -7.14 3.90
C TYR A 28 3.73 -6.45 3.54
N ALA A 29 4.05 -5.39 4.26
CA ALA A 29 5.24 -4.60 4.02
C ALA A 29 5.93 -4.30 5.34
N SER A 30 7.22 -3.99 5.27
CA SER A 30 7.93 -3.50 6.43
C SER A 30 7.55 -2.06 6.79
N ASP A 31 7.33 -1.23 5.77
CA ASP A 31 7.07 0.21 5.92
C ASP A 31 5.99 0.67 4.94
N ALA A 32 5.34 1.80 5.23
CA ALA A 32 4.31 2.39 4.36
C ALA A 32 4.83 2.69 2.93
N PHE A 33 6.13 2.96 2.78
CA PHE A 33 6.76 3.17 1.47
C PHE A 33 6.80 1.89 0.62
N GLU A 34 7.14 0.75 1.24
CA GLU A 34 7.16 -0.55 0.56
C GLU A 34 5.74 -1.01 0.23
N ALA A 35 4.76 -0.78 1.12
CA ALA A 35 3.35 -1.01 0.83
C ALA A 35 2.87 -0.19 -0.39
N ARG A 36 3.33 1.05 -0.52
CA ARG A 36 3.03 1.91 -1.66
C ARG A 36 3.64 1.39 -2.97
N LEU A 37 4.88 0.92 -2.93
CA LEU A 37 5.55 0.31 -4.08
C LEU A 37 4.81 -0.94 -4.55
N LEU A 38 4.46 -1.83 -3.61
CA LEU A 38 3.65 -3.02 -3.90
C LEU A 38 2.29 -2.65 -4.52
N ALA A 39 1.63 -1.61 -4.00
CA ALA A 39 0.37 -1.12 -4.58
C ALA A 39 0.55 -0.57 -6.00
N MET A 40 1.66 0.12 -6.27
CA MET A 40 2.00 0.60 -7.63
C MET A 40 2.38 -0.55 -8.58
N GLU A 41 3.05 -1.59 -8.10
CA GLU A 41 3.35 -2.77 -8.91
C GLU A 41 2.10 -3.59 -9.19
N PHE A 42 1.23 -3.75 -8.19
CA PHE A 42 -0.01 -4.51 -8.31
C PHE A 42 -1.05 -3.78 -9.17
N ASN A 43 -1.14 -2.46 -9.05
CA ASN A 43 -2.10 -1.65 -9.77
C ASN A 43 -1.42 -0.58 -10.61
N THR A 44 -1.36 -0.83 -11.93
CA THR A 44 -0.85 0.10 -12.93
C THR A 44 -1.55 1.45 -12.88
N TYR A 45 -2.82 1.50 -12.46
CA TYR A 45 -3.55 2.75 -12.30
C TYR A 45 -2.94 3.62 -11.19
N ILE A 46 -2.62 3.04 -10.04
CA ILE A 46 -1.95 3.76 -8.93
C ILE A 46 -0.56 4.22 -9.36
N ARG A 47 0.15 3.40 -10.15
CA ARG A 47 1.47 3.76 -10.71
C ARG A 47 1.41 4.95 -11.65
N GLN A 48 0.38 5.02 -12.49
CA GLN A 48 0.17 6.16 -13.40
C GLN A 48 -0.41 7.38 -12.67
N HIS A 49 -1.22 7.16 -11.64
CA HIS A 49 -1.87 8.19 -10.84
C HIS A 49 -1.54 8.04 -9.35
N PRO A 50 -0.30 8.38 -8.93
CA PRO A 50 0.11 8.26 -7.52
C PRO A 50 -0.70 9.17 -6.58
N ASN A 51 -1.36 10.20 -7.12
CA ASN A 51 -2.27 11.10 -6.39
C ASN A 51 -3.65 10.50 -6.12
N CYS A 52 -3.98 9.33 -6.71
CA CYS A 52 -5.24 8.65 -6.42
C CYS A 52 -5.20 7.82 -5.13
N ILE A 53 -4.03 7.66 -4.52
CA ILE A 53 -3.89 7.07 -3.19
C ILE A 53 -4.46 8.06 -2.19
N ASP A 54 -5.52 7.65 -1.52
CA ASP A 54 -6.19 8.45 -0.49
C ASP A 54 -5.44 8.34 0.83
N SER A 55 -5.14 7.11 1.25
CA SER A 55 -4.48 6.85 2.53
C SER A 55 -3.84 5.46 2.58
N ILE A 56 -2.72 5.34 3.31
CA ILE A 56 -2.04 4.06 3.57
C ILE A 56 -2.14 3.83 5.08
N LEU A 57 -2.95 2.87 5.48
CA LEU A 57 -3.24 2.56 6.88
C LEU A 57 -2.47 1.31 7.27
N LYS A 58 -1.68 1.38 8.34
CA LYS A 58 -1.13 0.18 8.95
C LYS A 58 -2.26 -0.50 9.73
N THR A 59 -2.58 -1.75 9.41
CA THR A 59 -3.47 -2.55 10.27
C THR A 59 -2.61 -3.23 11.32
N GLU A 60 -2.73 -2.76 12.56
CA GLU A 60 -2.20 -3.44 13.74
C GLU A 60 -3.25 -4.48 14.14
N VAL A 61 -2.90 -5.75 13.92
CA VAL A 61 -3.68 -6.91 14.40
C VAL A 61 -3.33 -7.22 15.84
#